data_AF-A0A942FSG4-F1
#
_entry.id   AF-A0A942FSG4-F1
#
_cell.length_a   1.000
_cell.length_b   1.000
_cell.length_c   1.000
_cell.angle_alpha   90.00
_cell.angle_beta   90.00
_cell.angle_gamma   90.00
#
_symmetry.space_group_name_H-M   'P 1'
#
loop_
_entity.id
_entity.type
_entity.pdbx_description
1 polymer ?
#
loop_
_entity_poly.entity_id
_entity_poly.type
_entity_poly.pdbx_seq_one_letter_code
_entity_poly.pdbx_strand_id
1 'polypeptide(L)' 'MQTHLGKAERELGWQANVPFETGLRETVRWYLANRGWWQAILSGAYRLERLGFGSNTLYLALSLRRVS' A
#
# COMPACT_ATOMS: atom_id res chain seq x y z
N MET A 1 9.41 22.82 10.21
CA MET A 1 8.70 21.55 9.96
C MET A 1 9.60 20.71 9.06
N GLN A 2 10.27 19.68 9.59
CA GLN A 2 11.18 18.83 8.82
C GLN A 2 10.49 17.52 8.44
N THR A 3 10.56 17.12 7.18
CA THR A 3 9.97 15.89 6.63
C THR A 3 11.07 14.85 6.38
N HIS A 4 10.84 13.61 6.83
CA HIS A 4 11.83 12.52 6.80
C HIS A 4 11.98 11.88 5.41
N LEU A 5 12.31 12.69 4.39
CA LEU A 5 12.71 12.24 3.04
C LEU A 5 14.19 12.55 2.72
N GLY A 6 14.94 13.02 3.71
CA GLY A 6 16.31 13.53 3.55
C GLY A 6 17.32 12.58 2.89
N LYS A 7 17.07 11.26 2.84
CA LYS A 7 17.94 10.36 2.07
C LYS A 7 17.74 10.54 0.56
N ALA A 8 16.50 10.56 0.08
CA ALA A 8 16.19 10.77 -1.34
C ALA A 8 16.56 12.18 -1.81
N GLU A 9 16.35 13.18 -0.95
CA GLU A 9 16.74 14.57 -1.25
C GLU A 9 18.26 14.72 -1.40
N ARG A 10 19.05 14.11 -0.50
CA ARG A 10 20.52 14.20 -0.52
C ARG A 10 21.18 13.34 -1.59
N GLU A 11 20.69 12.13 -1.82
CA GLU A 11 21.34 11.16 -2.70
C GLU A 11 20.83 11.21 -4.14
N LEU A 12 19.58 11.63 -4.34
CA LEU A 12 18.92 11.62 -5.66
C LEU A 12 18.49 13.01 -6.12
N GLY A 13 18.73 14.06 -5.32
CA GLY A 13 18.29 15.43 -5.63
C GLY A 13 16.77 15.56 -5.70
N TRP A 14 16.04 14.61 -5.12
CA TRP A 14 14.58 14.57 -5.23
C TRP A 14 13.97 15.73 -4.43
N GLN A 15 13.00 16.42 -5.02
CA GLN A 15 12.20 17.42 -4.35
C GLN A 15 10.73 17.26 -4.74
N ALA A 16 9.83 17.54 -3.79
CA ALA A 16 8.41 17.56 -4.07
C ALA A 16 8.08 18.75 -4.99
N ASN A 17 7.60 18.47 -6.20
CA ASN A 17 7.22 19.51 -7.16
C ASN A 17 5.87 20.16 -6.86
N VAL A 18 5.06 19.54 -5.99
CA VAL A 18 3.73 20.01 -5.63
C VAL A 18 3.72 20.40 -4.15
N PRO A 19 3.39 21.66 -3.81
CA PRO A 19 3.21 22.08 -2.43
C PRO A 19 2.12 21.25 -1.74
N PHE A 20 2.28 21.00 -0.45
CA PHE A 20 1.36 20.14 0.32
C PHE A 20 -0.10 20.63 0.23
N GLU A 21 -0.33 21.93 0.40
CA GLU A 21 -1.66 22.53 0.37
C GLU A 21 -2.33 22.39 -1.00
N THR A 22 -1.55 22.52 -2.07
CA THR A 22 -2.01 22.31 -3.45
C THR A 22 -2.35 20.84 -3.68
N GLY A 23 -1.43 19.93 -3.32
CA GLY A 23 -1.64 18.49 -3.46
C GLY A 23 -2.83 17.98 -2.67
N LEU A 24 -3.05 18.49 -1.45
CA LEU A 24 -4.21 18.13 -0.63
C LEU A 24 -5.51 18.61 -1.26
N ARG A 25 -5.56 19.84 -1.78
CA ARG A 25 -6.74 20.39 -2.46
C ARG A 25 -7.10 19.56 -3.69
N GLU A 26 -6.11 19.21 -4.50
CA GLU A 26 -6.29 18.38 -5.69
C GLU A 26 -6.75 16.98 -5.34
N THR A 27 -6.17 16.39 -4.29
CA THR A 27 -6.60 15.09 -3.75
C THR A 27 -8.08 15.13 -3.36
N VAL A 28 -8.51 16.13 -2.57
CA VAL A 28 -9.93 16.28 -2.18
C VAL A 28 -10.84 16.44 -3.41
N ARG A 29 -10.46 17.28 -4.38
CA ARG A 29 -11.21 17.46 -5.63
C ARG A 29 -11.36 16.13 -6.38
N TRP A 30 -10.29 15.35 -6.47
CA TRP A 30 -10.31 14.05 -7.12
C TRP A 30 -11.29 13.09 -6.43
N TYR A 31 -11.28 13.01 -5.10
CA TYR A 31 -12.23 12.17 -4.34
C TYR A 31 -13.69 12.58 -4.57
N LEU A 32 -13.96 13.88 -4.66
CA LEU A 32 -15.31 14.40 -4.94
C LEU A 32 -15.78 14.08 -6.36
N ALA A 33 -14.87 14.07 -7.33
CA ALA A 33 -15.16 13.73 -8.72
C ALA A 33 -15.31 12.21 -8.94
N ASN A 34 -14.58 11.38 -8.18
CA ASN A 34 -14.52 9.93 -8.37
C ASN A 34 -15.38 9.16 -7.35
N ARG A 35 -16.63 9.58 -7.15
CA ARG A 35 -17.51 8.95 -6.14
C ARG A 35 -17.74 7.47 -6.37
N GLY A 36 -18.02 7.07 -7.60
CA GLY A 36 -18.28 5.67 -7.94
C GLY A 36 -17.11 4.74 -7.59
N TRP A 37 -15.87 5.23 -7.71
CA TRP A 37 -14.68 4.45 -7.41
C TRP A 37 -14.60 4.08 -5.92
N TRP A 38 -14.66 5.08 -5.01
CA TRP A 38 -14.56 4.78 -3.58
C TRP A 38 -15.86 4.17 -3.02
N GLN A 39 -17.02 4.47 -3.62
CA GLN A 39 -18.28 3.82 -3.24
C GLN A 39 -18.25 2.31 -3.52
N ALA A 40 -17.69 1.88 -4.65
CA ALA A 40 -17.51 0.46 -4.98
C ALA A 40 -16.53 -0.25 -4.03
N ILE A 41 -15.51 0.47 -3.55
CA ILE A 41 -14.59 -0.05 -2.52
C ILE A 41 -15.34 -0.25 -1.19
N LEU A 42 -16.14 0.73 -0.77
CA LEU A 42 -16.93 0.67 0.47
C LEU A 42 -18.07 -0.35 0.42
N SER A 43 -18.64 -0.63 -0.76
CA SER A 43 -19.70 -1.62 -0.92
C SER A 43 -19.23 -3.07 -0.74
N GLY A 44 -17.98 -3.29 -0.33
CA GLY A 44 -17.45 -4.60 0.04
C GLY A 44 -16.90 -5.42 -1.12
N ALA A 45 -16.84 -4.88 -2.34
CA ALA A 45 -16.09 -5.49 -3.44
C ALA A 45 -14.58 -5.52 -3.16
N TYR A 46 -14.11 -4.63 -2.28
CA TYR A 46 -12.74 -4.64 -1.77
C TYR A 46 -12.62 -5.61 -0.59
N ARG A 47 -12.38 -6.87 -0.93
CA ARG A 47 -12.10 -7.95 0.02
C ARG A 47 -10.78 -7.63 0.74
N LEU A 48 -10.87 -7.24 2.01
CA LEU A 48 -9.75 -7.03 2.94
C LEU A 48 -9.07 -8.36 3.34
N GLU A 49 -8.93 -9.29 2.38
CA GLU A 49 -8.11 -10.46 2.61
C GLU A 49 -6.66 -10.02 2.65
N ARG A 50 -5.95 -10.40 3.70
CA ARG A 50 -4.51 -10.24 3.76
C ARG A 50 -3.91 -11.08 2.63
N LEU A 51 -3.50 -10.42 1.55
CA LEU A 51 -2.79 -11.03 0.40
C LEU A 51 -1.40 -11.59 0.75
N GLY A 52 -1.00 -11.56 2.02
CA GLY A 52 0.30 -11.98 2.52
C GLY A 52 0.37 -13.42 3.03
N PHE A 53 -0.69 -14.24 2.93
CA PHE A 53 -0.58 -15.67 3.23
C PHE A 53 -0.04 -16.44 2.01
N GLY A 54 1.17 -16.05 1.59
CA GLY A 54 2.00 -16.89 0.74
C GLY A 54 2.45 -18.10 1.55
N SER A 55 1.77 -19.22 1.34
CA SER A 55 2.06 -20.58 1.78
C SER A 55 3.53 -20.84 2.15
N ASN A 56 3.86 -20.79 3.45
CA ASN A 56 5.10 -21.37 3.96
C ASN A 56 4.84 -22.32 5.14
N THR A 57 3.80 -23.15 5.03
CA THR A 57 3.46 -24.16 6.05
C THR A 57 3.13 -25.52 5.41
N LEU A 58 3.83 -25.87 4.33
CA LEU A 58 3.83 -27.24 3.80
C LEU A 58 5.19 -27.95 3.96
N TYR A 59 6.26 -27.26 4.38
CA TYR A 59 7.58 -27.88 4.56
C TYR A 59 7.74 -28.71 5.85
N LEU A 60 6.84 -28.59 6.83
CA LEU A 60 6.95 -29.36 8.09
C LEU A 60 6.07 -30.62 8.14
N ALA A 61 5.19 -30.85 7.16
CA ALA A 61 4.28 -32.01 7.18
C ALA A 61 4.83 -33.27 6.48
N LEU A 62 6.02 -33.22 5.84
CA LEU A 62 6.56 -34.35 5.07
C LEU A 62 7.84 -35.00 5.64
N SER A 63 8.37 -34.55 6.79
CA SER A 63 9.61 -35.15 7.34
C SER A 63 9.40 -36.26 8.38
N LEU A 64 8.19 -36.76 8.61
CA LEU A 64 7.92 -37.81 9.61
C LEU A 64 7.12 -38.99 9.06
N ARG A 65 7.61 -39.63 7.99
CA ARG A 65 7.41 -41.08 7.78
C ARG A 65 8.74 -41.79 7.53
N ARG A 66 9.31 -42.21 8.67
CA ARG A 66 9.78 -43.57 8.94
C ARG A 66 10.82 -44.15 7.98
N VAL A 67 12.07 -44.03 8.41
CA VAL A 67 13.10 -45.06 8.27
C VAL A 67 12.51 -46.43 8.60
N SER A 68 12.65 -47.39 7.69
CA SER A 68 12.69 -48.83 7.97
C SER A 68 13.67 -49.49 7.02
#